data_AF-A0A3B0M599-F1
#
_entry.id   AF-A0A3B0M599-F1
#
_cell.length_a   1.000
_cell.length_b   1.000
_cell.length_c   1.000
_cell.angle_alpha   90.00
_cell.angle_beta   90.00
_cell.angle_gamma   90.00
#
_symmetry.space_group_name_H-M   'P 1'
#
loop_
_entity.id
_entity.type
_entity.pdbx_description
1 polymer ?
#
loop_
_entity_poly.entity_id
_entity_poly.type
_entity_poly.pdbx_seq_one_letter_code
_entity_poly.pdbx_strand_id
1 'polypeptide(L)'
;MEICRTKDAIRAWRATAEHVTLVPTMGFLHAGHLSLVRRARAEGGKVAVSIFVNPTQFGPTEDLATYPRDEARDLDLLRTEGVDAVFIPDVAEVYDPAAQTIVETTELAKVLIGKLRPGHFRGVATVVTKLFNIIRPDAAVFGEKDYQQVAVIRTMVRDLDMDVTIIGAPIEREADGLAMSSRNVRLTPEDRASAPILARALDEAAVMAPTGVTASRLRSHVRATLEAEPRAQVQSVDIRDAETLETISGPLTRPAVILLAVKFGQVFLIDNRVVTPKE
;
A
#
# COMPACT_ATOMS: atom_id res chain seq x y z
N MET A 1 8.30 22.25 9.23
CA MET A 1 8.06 20.84 9.57
C MET A 1 8.21 20.65 11.07
N GLU A 2 7.10 20.47 11.78
CA GLU A 2 7.06 20.10 13.19
C GLU A 2 7.23 18.58 13.35
N ILE A 3 7.95 18.12 14.37
CA ILE A 3 8.12 16.70 14.66
C ILE A 3 7.35 16.38 15.94
N CYS A 4 6.29 15.59 15.82
CA CYS A 4 5.41 15.23 16.92
C CYS A 4 5.67 13.77 17.34
N ARG A 5 6.05 13.55 18.60
CA ARG A 5 6.31 12.20 19.15
C ARG A 5 5.16 11.62 19.95
N THR A 6 4.22 12.46 20.37
CA THR A 6 3.08 12.09 21.20
C THR A 6 1.77 12.45 20.51
N LYS A 7 0.69 11.78 20.90
CA LYS A 7 -0.68 12.11 20.47
C LYS A 7 -1.00 13.58 20.80
N ASP A 8 -0.58 14.06 21.95
CA ASP A 8 -0.87 15.44 22.37
C ASP A 8 -0.16 16.47 21.49
N ALA A 9 1.10 16.23 21.13
CA ALA A 9 1.83 17.10 20.21
C ALA A 9 1.16 17.17 18.83
N ILE A 10 0.83 16.03 18.23
CA ILE A 10 0.22 16.03 16.89
C ILE A 10 -1.21 16.59 16.89
N ARG A 11 -1.96 16.41 18.00
CA ARG A 11 -3.29 17.01 18.18
C ARG A 11 -3.21 18.52 18.35
N ALA A 12 -2.23 19.02 19.11
CA ALA A 12 -1.98 20.44 19.26
C ALA A 12 -1.62 21.07 17.90
N TRP A 13 -0.74 20.45 17.13
CA TRP A 13 -0.43 20.89 15.77
C TRP A 13 -1.68 20.88 14.86
N ARG A 14 -2.45 19.78 14.84
CA ARG A 14 -3.67 19.65 14.01
C ARG A 14 -4.67 20.78 14.29
N ALA A 15 -4.80 21.20 15.56
CA ALA A 15 -5.73 22.27 15.95
C ALA A 15 -5.39 23.64 15.35
N THR A 16 -4.16 23.83 14.84
CA THR A 16 -3.72 25.06 14.17
C THR A 16 -3.95 25.06 12.65
N ALA A 17 -4.31 23.92 12.07
CA ALA A 17 -4.50 23.75 10.64
C ALA A 17 -5.99 23.68 10.31
N GLU A 18 -6.44 24.36 9.26
CA GLU A 18 -7.82 24.26 8.79
C GLU A 18 -8.07 22.93 8.07
N HIS A 19 -7.24 22.63 7.06
CA HIS A 19 -7.29 21.41 6.26
C HIS A 19 -5.97 20.64 6.33
N VAL A 20 -6.03 19.33 6.59
CA VAL A 20 -4.88 18.44 6.70
C VAL A 20 -5.05 17.21 5.83
N THR A 21 -4.07 16.97 4.95
CA THR A 21 -3.93 15.70 4.24
C THR A 21 -2.83 14.85 4.87
N LEU A 22 -3.17 13.61 5.25
CA LEU A 22 -2.26 12.65 5.87
C LEU A 22 -1.65 11.69 4.83
N VAL A 23 -0.35 11.44 4.93
CA VAL A 23 0.33 10.32 4.26
C VAL A 23 0.86 9.35 5.33
N PRO A 24 0.16 8.24 5.58
CA PRO A 24 0.63 7.26 6.55
C PRO A 24 1.70 6.35 5.96
N THR A 25 2.83 6.20 6.65
CA THR A 25 3.97 5.38 6.21
C THR A 25 4.56 4.57 7.37
N MET A 26 5.41 3.59 7.03
CA MET A 26 6.26 2.88 7.98
C MET A 26 7.72 3.38 8.00
N GLY A 27 8.02 4.49 7.33
CA GLY A 27 9.38 5.01 7.16
C GLY A 27 10.21 4.27 6.11
N PHE A 28 11.52 4.50 6.16
CA PHE A 28 12.48 4.13 5.12
C PHE A 28 12.01 4.58 3.73
N LEU A 29 11.80 5.89 3.63
CA LEU A 29 11.11 6.53 2.53
C LEU A 29 11.91 6.41 1.24
N HIS A 30 11.19 6.39 0.13
CA HIS A 30 11.71 6.32 -1.23
C HIS A 30 10.86 7.19 -2.14
N ALA A 31 11.23 7.35 -3.41
CA ALA A 31 10.51 8.25 -4.33
C ALA A 31 9.00 7.91 -4.45
N GLY A 32 8.62 6.64 -4.37
CA GLY A 32 7.21 6.23 -4.24
C GLY A 32 6.45 6.76 -3.03
N HIS A 33 7.09 7.02 -1.89
CA HIS A 33 6.44 7.71 -0.76
C HIS A 33 6.40 9.22 -0.98
N LEU A 34 7.46 9.80 -1.57
CA LEU A 34 7.52 11.23 -1.85
C LEU A 34 6.50 11.66 -2.90
N SER A 35 6.15 10.79 -3.86
CA SER A 35 5.04 11.05 -4.79
C SER A 35 3.69 11.16 -4.06
N LEU A 36 3.47 10.37 -2.99
CA LEU A 36 2.26 10.50 -2.15
C LEU A 36 2.24 11.85 -1.42
N VAL A 37 3.40 12.32 -0.94
CA VAL A 37 3.52 13.64 -0.30
C VAL A 37 3.23 14.76 -1.29
N ARG A 38 3.73 14.67 -2.53
CA ARG A 38 3.44 15.63 -3.59
C ARG A 38 1.97 15.60 -4.00
N ARG A 39 1.36 14.42 -4.03
CA ARG A 39 -0.08 14.29 -4.24
C ARG A 39 -0.87 14.94 -3.11
N ALA A 40 -0.51 14.68 -1.85
CA ALA A 40 -1.16 15.29 -0.70
C ALA A 40 -1.06 16.83 -0.73
N ARG A 41 0.08 17.37 -1.16
CA ARG A 41 0.26 18.80 -1.38
C ARG A 41 -0.68 19.38 -2.44
N ALA A 42 -0.94 18.64 -3.52
CA ALA A 42 -1.78 19.11 -4.61
C ALA A 42 -3.25 19.28 -4.20
N GLU A 43 -3.69 18.62 -3.12
CA GLU A 43 -5.02 18.80 -2.53
C GLU A 43 -5.16 20.13 -1.77
N GLY A 44 -4.05 20.80 -1.48
CA GLY A 44 -4.01 22.05 -0.71
C GLY A 44 -3.96 21.85 0.80
N GLY A 45 -3.91 22.95 1.55
CA GLY A 45 -3.81 22.92 3.01
C GLY A 45 -2.45 22.44 3.53
N LYS A 46 -2.46 21.78 4.69
CA LYS A 46 -1.28 21.28 5.41
C LYS A 46 -1.07 19.80 5.17
N VAL A 47 0.19 19.37 5.07
CA VAL A 47 0.54 17.95 4.91
C VAL A 47 1.14 17.40 6.19
N ALA A 48 0.54 16.32 6.69
CA ALA A 48 1.09 15.51 7.77
C ALA A 48 1.58 14.16 7.23
N VAL A 49 2.71 13.68 7.73
CA VAL A 49 3.20 12.32 7.45
C VAL A 49 3.30 11.56 8.76
N SER A 50 2.83 10.31 8.81
CA SER A 50 3.17 9.43 9.92
C SER A 50 4.30 8.48 9.53
N ILE A 51 5.26 8.29 10.43
CA ILE A 51 6.30 7.26 10.30
C ILE A 51 6.14 6.33 11.50
N PHE A 52 5.54 5.15 11.26
CA PHE A 52 5.29 4.20 12.33
C PHE A 52 5.34 2.75 11.80
N VAL A 53 6.36 1.99 12.21
CA VAL A 53 6.45 0.56 11.90
C VAL A 53 5.49 -0.19 12.81
N ASN A 54 4.25 -0.36 12.33
CA ASN A 54 3.17 -0.98 13.08
C ASN A 54 3.43 -2.47 13.36
N PRO A 55 3.60 -2.93 14.62
CA PRO A 55 3.87 -4.34 14.89
C PRO A 55 2.70 -5.28 14.53
N THR A 56 1.45 -4.81 14.64
CA THR A 56 0.25 -5.68 14.54
C THR A 56 -0.06 -6.15 13.12
N GLN A 57 0.56 -5.55 12.11
CA GLN A 57 0.42 -5.96 10.72
C GLN A 57 1.54 -6.89 10.22
N PHE A 58 2.46 -7.29 11.11
CA PHE A 58 3.50 -8.26 10.81
C PHE A 58 3.12 -9.65 11.35
N GLY A 59 3.24 -10.67 10.50
CA GLY A 59 3.11 -12.07 10.92
C GLY A 59 4.34 -12.56 11.72
N PRO A 60 4.27 -13.73 12.38
CA PRO A 60 5.37 -14.27 13.19
C PRO A 60 6.68 -14.50 12.43
N THR A 61 6.57 -14.80 11.13
CA THR A 61 7.69 -15.03 10.22
C THR A 61 8.03 -13.79 9.39
N GLU A 62 7.44 -12.64 9.71
CA GLU A 62 7.66 -11.40 8.97
C GLU A 62 8.67 -10.49 9.66
N ASP A 63 9.27 -9.65 8.85
CA ASP A 63 10.52 -8.95 9.14
C ASP A 63 10.36 -7.70 10.02
N LEU A 64 9.61 -7.77 11.13
CA LEU A 64 9.42 -6.62 12.02
C LEU A 64 10.76 -6.14 12.62
N ALA A 65 11.58 -7.08 13.08
CA ALA A 65 12.87 -6.81 13.69
C ALA A 65 13.87 -6.21 12.68
N THR A 66 13.86 -6.71 11.45
CA THR A 66 14.78 -6.32 10.38
C THR A 66 14.20 -5.24 9.46
N TYR A 67 13.03 -4.68 9.77
CA TYR A 67 12.44 -3.60 8.99
C TYR A 67 13.40 -2.40 8.97
N PRO A 68 13.77 -1.88 7.78
CA PRO A 68 14.76 -0.81 7.69
C PRO A 68 14.24 0.46 8.35
N ARG A 69 15.12 1.17 9.06
CA ARG A 69 14.80 2.41 9.76
C ARG A 69 15.97 3.37 9.59
N ASP A 70 15.69 4.57 9.10
CA ASP A 70 16.65 5.66 8.99
C ASP A 70 15.89 6.99 9.11
N GLU A 71 15.59 7.34 10.36
CA GLU A 71 14.74 8.49 10.66
C GLU A 71 15.35 9.82 10.20
N ALA A 72 16.67 9.99 10.38
CA ALA A 72 17.36 11.22 9.98
C ALA A 72 17.21 11.45 8.47
N ARG A 73 17.46 10.41 7.67
CA ARG A 73 17.26 10.44 6.22
C ARG A 73 15.82 10.72 5.84
N ASP A 74 14.86 10.05 6.50
CA ASP A 74 13.44 10.24 6.20
C ASP A 74 13.00 11.70 6.49
N LEU A 75 13.42 12.26 7.62
CA LEU A 75 13.13 13.65 7.98
C LEU A 75 13.72 14.65 6.97
N ASP A 76 14.93 14.43 6.48
CA ASP A 76 15.55 15.31 5.47
C ASP A 76 14.80 15.27 4.13
N LEU A 77 14.35 14.09 3.71
CA LEU A 77 13.51 13.94 2.53
C LEU A 77 12.17 14.69 2.70
N LEU A 78 11.50 14.52 3.85
CA LEU A 78 10.22 15.18 4.13
C LEU A 78 10.36 16.70 4.27
N ARG A 79 11.48 17.20 4.82
CA ARG A 79 11.79 18.64 4.83
C ARG A 79 11.92 19.20 3.42
N THR A 80 12.56 18.45 2.52
CA THR A 80 12.76 18.86 1.12
C THR A 80 11.44 18.92 0.36
N GLU A 81 10.53 17.96 0.58
CA GLU A 81 9.16 18.01 0.07
C GLU A 81 8.29 19.05 0.81
N GLY A 82 8.80 19.60 1.92
CA GLY A 82 8.25 20.64 2.78
C GLY A 82 6.98 20.25 3.55
N VAL A 83 6.94 19.03 4.04
CA VAL A 83 5.91 18.54 4.97
C VAL A 83 5.77 19.49 6.17
N ASP A 84 4.53 19.69 6.62
CA ASP A 84 4.22 20.61 7.71
C ASP A 84 4.39 19.96 9.09
N ALA A 85 3.98 18.70 9.25
CA ALA A 85 4.18 17.90 10.46
C ALA A 85 4.54 16.44 10.18
N VAL A 86 5.37 15.86 11.04
CA VAL A 86 5.67 14.43 11.02
C VAL A 86 5.33 13.82 12.37
N PHE A 87 4.43 12.83 12.39
CA PHE A 87 4.09 12.06 13.57
C PHE A 87 4.94 10.78 13.63
N ILE A 88 5.85 10.69 14.60
CA ILE A 88 6.78 9.57 14.76
C ILE A 88 6.70 9.01 16.19
N PRO A 89 5.59 8.32 16.52
CA PRO A 89 5.37 7.79 17.86
C PRO A 89 6.15 6.50 18.12
N ASP A 90 6.44 6.25 19.40
CA ASP A 90 6.81 4.91 19.84
C ASP A 90 5.60 3.96 19.87
N VAL A 91 5.86 2.65 19.94
CA VAL A 91 4.79 1.62 19.96
C VAL A 91 3.82 1.83 21.11
N ALA A 92 4.30 2.14 22.31
CA ALA A 92 3.46 2.36 23.50
C ALA A 92 2.58 3.61 23.36
N GLU A 93 3.03 4.61 22.59
CA GLU A 93 2.23 5.80 22.32
C GLU A 93 1.02 5.46 21.44
N VAL A 94 1.14 4.50 20.52
CA VAL A 94 0.02 4.05 19.68
C VAL A 94 -0.82 2.98 20.40
N TYR A 95 -0.18 1.99 21.00
CA TYR A 95 -0.81 0.81 21.58
C TYR A 95 -0.67 0.79 23.09
N ASP A 96 -1.81 0.91 23.76
CA ASP A 96 -1.92 0.58 25.18
C ASP A 96 -1.73 -0.95 25.34
N PRO A 97 -0.88 -1.43 26.27
CA PRO A 97 -0.71 -2.86 26.52
C PRO A 97 -2.00 -3.60 26.90
N ALA A 98 -3.01 -2.89 27.44
CA ALA A 98 -4.32 -3.42 27.80
C ALA A 98 -5.37 -3.24 26.68
N ALA A 99 -4.98 -2.79 25.48
CA ALA A 99 -5.91 -2.61 24.37
C ALA A 99 -6.57 -3.94 23.95
N GLN A 100 -7.90 -3.94 23.85
CA GLN A 100 -8.71 -5.10 23.46
C GLN A 100 -9.41 -4.92 22.11
N THR A 101 -9.33 -3.74 21.51
CA THR A 101 -10.08 -3.37 20.31
C THR A 101 -9.29 -3.62 19.03
N ILE A 102 -9.95 -4.20 18.04
CA ILE A 102 -9.45 -4.38 16.68
C ILE A 102 -10.46 -3.82 15.67
N VAL A 103 -9.99 -3.49 14.47
CA VAL A 103 -10.83 -3.16 13.31
C VAL A 103 -10.46 -4.11 12.17
N GLU A 104 -11.47 -4.71 11.54
CA GLU A 104 -11.26 -5.67 10.46
C GLU A 104 -12.49 -5.71 9.54
N THR A 105 -12.27 -5.64 8.23
CA THR A 105 -13.32 -5.91 7.24
C THR A 105 -13.61 -7.42 7.23
N THR A 106 -14.88 -7.80 7.26
CA THR A 106 -15.30 -9.21 7.43
C THR A 106 -14.81 -10.14 6.32
N GLU A 107 -14.77 -9.66 5.07
CA GLU A 107 -14.42 -10.46 3.88
C GLU A 107 -13.11 -10.02 3.22
N LEU A 108 -12.96 -8.73 2.89
CA LEU A 108 -11.80 -8.23 2.12
C LEU A 108 -10.45 -8.51 2.81
N ALA A 109 -10.42 -8.55 4.13
CA ALA A 109 -9.21 -8.84 4.91
C ALA A 109 -8.75 -10.32 4.81
N LYS A 110 -9.61 -11.21 4.31
CA LYS A 110 -9.39 -12.68 4.32
C LYS A 110 -9.14 -13.28 2.93
N VAL A 111 -9.20 -12.48 1.87
CA VAL A 111 -8.94 -12.89 0.48
C VAL A 111 -7.60 -12.33 -0.02
N LEU A 112 -7.13 -12.78 -1.19
CA LEU A 112 -5.95 -12.21 -1.88
C LEU A 112 -4.71 -12.17 -0.95
N ILE A 113 -4.08 -11.01 -0.74
CA ILE A 113 -2.94 -10.85 0.17
C ILE A 113 -3.32 -11.21 1.61
N GLY A 114 -4.56 -10.96 2.01
CA GLY A 114 -5.08 -11.30 3.34
C GLY A 114 -5.10 -12.80 3.60
N LYS A 115 -5.32 -13.62 2.56
CA LYS A 115 -5.19 -15.07 2.63
C LYS A 115 -3.73 -15.51 2.79
N LEU A 116 -2.82 -14.82 2.11
CA LEU A 116 -1.37 -15.10 2.17
C LEU A 116 -0.74 -14.61 3.48
N ARG A 117 -1.33 -13.59 4.12
CA ARG A 117 -0.83 -12.93 5.32
C ARG A 117 -1.98 -12.77 6.34
N PRO A 118 -2.43 -13.87 6.99
CA PRO A 118 -3.55 -13.83 7.92
C PRO A 118 -3.35 -12.79 9.04
N GLY A 119 -4.35 -11.95 9.28
CA GLY A 119 -4.31 -10.88 10.28
C GLY A 119 -3.60 -9.60 9.83
N HIS A 120 -2.91 -9.59 8.67
CA HIS A 120 -2.22 -8.40 8.16
C HIS A 120 -3.17 -7.20 8.04
N PHE A 121 -4.31 -7.37 7.35
CA PHE A 121 -5.26 -6.28 7.14
C PHE A 121 -6.04 -5.88 8.40
N ARG A 122 -6.19 -6.78 9.39
CA ARG A 122 -6.66 -6.40 10.73
C ARG A 122 -5.69 -5.41 11.38
N GLY A 123 -4.38 -5.71 11.34
CA GLY A 123 -3.35 -4.82 11.83
C GLY A 123 -3.35 -3.47 11.12
N VAL A 124 -3.46 -3.48 9.79
CA VAL A 124 -3.55 -2.26 8.96
C VAL A 124 -4.80 -1.43 9.28
N ALA A 125 -5.99 -2.03 9.23
CA ALA A 125 -7.25 -1.31 9.50
C ALA A 125 -7.27 -0.75 10.93
N THR A 126 -6.76 -1.52 11.90
CA THR A 126 -6.64 -1.07 13.29
C THR A 126 -5.72 0.14 13.43
N VAL A 127 -4.50 0.10 12.86
CA VAL A 127 -3.57 1.23 12.99
C VAL A 127 -4.04 2.46 12.22
N VAL A 128 -4.61 2.30 11.03
CA VAL A 128 -5.12 3.42 10.23
C VAL A 128 -6.31 4.08 10.92
N THR A 129 -7.23 3.30 11.49
CA THR A 129 -8.32 3.84 12.34
C THR A 129 -7.76 4.67 13.49
N LYS A 130 -6.72 4.17 14.17
CA LYS A 130 -6.08 4.91 15.27
C LYS A 130 -5.43 6.20 14.78
N LEU A 131 -4.73 6.17 13.64
CA LEU A 131 -4.11 7.37 13.06
C LEU A 131 -5.17 8.41 12.67
N PHE A 132 -6.30 8.01 12.08
CA PHE A 132 -7.40 8.91 11.77
C PHE A 132 -8.01 9.51 13.04
N ASN A 133 -8.18 8.74 14.11
CA ASN A 133 -8.67 9.26 15.39
C ASN A 133 -7.67 10.18 16.11
N ILE A 134 -6.37 9.94 15.95
CA ILE A 134 -5.32 10.74 16.59
C ILE A 134 -5.13 12.07 15.85
N ILE A 135 -4.98 12.00 14.52
CA ILE A 135 -4.57 13.12 13.67
C ILE A 135 -5.79 13.88 13.13
N ARG A 136 -6.95 13.23 12.97
CA ARG A 136 -8.17 13.78 12.37
C ARG A 136 -7.92 14.50 11.04
N PRO A 137 -7.32 13.82 10.05
CA PRO A 137 -7.09 14.43 8.74
C PRO A 137 -8.40 14.55 7.97
N ASP A 138 -8.47 15.52 7.06
CA ASP A 138 -9.60 15.72 6.15
C ASP A 138 -9.49 14.77 4.94
N ALA A 139 -8.26 14.45 4.54
CA ALA A 139 -7.96 13.49 3.49
C ALA A 139 -6.74 12.63 3.84
N ALA A 140 -6.63 11.46 3.23
CA ALA A 140 -5.46 10.60 3.38
C ALA A 140 -5.06 9.96 2.04
N VAL A 141 -3.76 10.03 1.73
CA VAL A 141 -3.21 9.53 0.46
C VAL A 141 -2.55 8.17 0.67
N PHE A 142 -2.92 7.21 -0.15
CA PHE A 142 -2.36 5.86 -0.18
C PHE A 142 -1.91 5.49 -1.59
N GLY A 143 -0.78 4.78 -1.69
CA GLY A 143 -0.28 4.28 -2.97
C GLY A 143 -1.09 3.09 -3.46
N GLU A 144 -1.49 3.11 -4.73
CA GLU A 144 -2.26 2.04 -5.38
C GLU A 144 -1.44 0.76 -5.61
N LYS A 145 -0.14 0.79 -5.33
CA LYS A 145 0.71 -0.41 -5.30
C LYS A 145 0.16 -1.45 -4.31
N ASP A 146 -0.34 -0.99 -3.17
CA ASP A 146 -1.02 -1.82 -2.19
C ASP A 146 -2.54 -1.78 -2.45
N TYR A 147 -2.98 -2.14 -3.65
CA TYR A 147 -4.36 -1.94 -4.13
C TYR A 147 -5.43 -2.50 -3.17
N GLN A 148 -5.22 -3.72 -2.65
CA GLN A 148 -6.12 -4.31 -1.66
C GLN A 148 -6.15 -3.52 -0.34
N GLN A 149 -5.02 -2.95 0.09
CA GLN A 149 -4.99 -2.06 1.26
C GLN A 149 -5.88 -0.85 1.03
N VAL A 150 -5.77 -0.20 -0.13
CA VAL A 150 -6.61 0.96 -0.48
C VAL A 150 -8.09 0.57 -0.46
N ALA A 151 -8.45 -0.59 -1.02
CA ALA A 151 -9.83 -1.09 -0.98
C ALA A 151 -10.33 -1.39 0.43
N VAL A 152 -9.50 -2.02 1.28
CA VAL A 152 -9.81 -2.28 2.70
C VAL A 152 -10.03 -0.97 3.45
N ILE A 153 -9.18 0.04 3.24
CA ILE A 153 -9.28 1.33 3.93
C ILE A 153 -10.50 2.13 3.46
N ARG A 154 -10.78 2.16 2.15
CA ARG A 154 -12.02 2.77 1.61
C ARG A 154 -13.27 2.12 2.19
N THR A 155 -13.29 0.79 2.25
CA THR A 155 -14.38 0.01 2.86
C THR A 155 -14.54 0.37 4.33
N MET A 156 -13.44 0.36 5.09
CA MET A 156 -13.44 0.70 6.52
C MET A 156 -13.94 2.14 6.77
N VAL A 157 -13.49 3.12 6.00
CA VAL A 157 -13.93 4.52 6.13
C VAL A 157 -15.42 4.66 5.88
N ARG A 158 -15.93 4.03 4.81
CA ARG A 158 -17.36 4.03 4.48
C ARG A 158 -18.17 3.34 5.57
N ASP A 159 -17.77 2.14 5.99
CA ASP A 159 -18.57 1.29 6.89
C ASP A 159 -18.57 1.82 8.34
N LEU A 160 -17.59 2.63 8.72
CA LEU A 160 -17.47 3.26 10.04
C LEU A 160 -17.82 4.75 10.03
N ASP A 161 -18.46 5.24 8.97
CA ASP A 161 -18.90 6.63 8.81
C ASP A 161 -17.79 7.66 9.12
N MET A 162 -16.57 7.37 8.67
CA MET A 162 -15.42 8.23 8.94
C MET A 162 -15.39 9.41 7.98
N ASP A 163 -15.23 10.61 8.52
CA ASP A 163 -15.11 11.87 7.77
C ASP A 163 -13.66 12.08 7.28
N VAL A 164 -13.17 11.16 6.43
CA VAL A 164 -11.84 11.22 5.82
C VAL A 164 -11.92 10.83 4.35
N THR A 165 -11.49 11.71 3.45
CA THR A 165 -11.43 11.40 2.02
C THR A 165 -10.23 10.50 1.69
N ILE A 166 -10.45 9.34 1.09
CA ILE A 166 -9.37 8.40 0.73
C ILE A 166 -8.92 8.59 -0.72
N ILE A 167 -7.69 9.04 -0.86
CA ILE A 167 -7.06 9.36 -2.14
C ILE A 167 -6.10 8.25 -2.56
N GLY A 168 -6.37 7.63 -3.71
CA GLY A 168 -5.44 6.71 -4.36
C GLY A 168 -4.43 7.48 -5.20
N ALA A 169 -3.15 7.11 -5.11
CA ALA A 169 -2.07 7.65 -5.94
C ALA A 169 -1.41 6.54 -6.78
N PRO A 170 -1.08 6.83 -8.06
CA PRO A 170 -0.49 5.85 -8.97
C PRO A 170 0.81 5.22 -8.44
N ILE A 171 1.13 4.04 -8.96
CA ILE A 171 2.35 3.30 -8.63
C ILE A 171 3.57 4.01 -9.24
N GLU A 172 4.49 4.46 -8.39
CA GLU A 172 5.82 4.87 -8.84
C GLU A 172 6.69 3.65 -9.13
N ARG A 173 7.40 3.71 -10.26
CA ARG A 173 8.22 2.62 -10.78
C ARG A 173 9.66 3.06 -10.96
N GLU A 174 10.58 2.12 -10.76
CA GLU A 174 11.98 2.28 -11.14
C GLU A 174 12.09 2.32 -12.68
N ALA A 175 13.26 2.71 -13.20
CA ALA A 175 13.45 2.93 -14.65
C ALA A 175 13.21 1.68 -15.50
N ASP A 176 13.36 0.48 -14.91
CA ASP A 176 13.09 -0.81 -15.53
C ASP A 176 11.66 -1.33 -15.29
N GLY A 177 10.79 -0.48 -14.73
CA GLY A 177 9.38 -0.78 -14.52
C GLY A 177 9.05 -1.44 -13.19
N LEU A 178 10.03 -1.89 -12.40
CA LEU A 178 9.77 -2.49 -11.09
C LEU A 178 9.06 -1.49 -10.17
N ALA A 179 7.94 -1.90 -9.54
CA ALA A 179 7.26 -1.07 -8.56
C ALA A 179 8.18 -0.73 -7.37
N MET A 180 8.29 0.55 -7.02
CA MET A 180 9.15 0.99 -5.93
C MET A 180 8.69 0.41 -4.58
N SER A 181 9.65 -0.05 -3.79
CA SER A 181 9.38 -0.69 -2.50
C SER A 181 10.59 -0.58 -1.58
N SER A 182 10.36 -0.29 -0.29
CA SER A 182 11.42 -0.39 0.73
C SER A 182 12.02 -1.80 0.81
N ARG A 183 11.28 -2.83 0.37
CA ARG A 183 11.76 -4.22 0.29
C ARG A 183 12.75 -4.49 -0.85
N ASN A 184 12.83 -3.63 -1.88
CA ASN A 184 13.70 -3.87 -3.04
C ASN A 184 15.18 -3.87 -2.65
N VAL A 185 15.56 -3.13 -1.61
CA VAL A 185 16.95 -3.08 -1.08
C VAL A 185 17.44 -4.45 -0.56
N ARG A 186 16.52 -5.38 -0.29
CA ARG A 186 16.85 -6.71 0.24
C ARG A 186 17.01 -7.77 -0.85
N LEU A 187 16.73 -7.43 -2.10
CA LEU A 187 16.91 -8.34 -3.22
C LEU A 187 18.40 -8.57 -3.43
N THR A 188 18.77 -9.83 -3.72
CA THR A 188 20.11 -10.10 -4.27
C THR A 188 20.24 -9.43 -5.64
N PRO A 189 21.46 -9.13 -6.14
CA PRO A 189 21.63 -8.53 -7.47
C PRO A 189 20.90 -9.29 -8.58
N GLU A 190 20.92 -10.62 -8.53
CA GLU A 190 20.25 -11.47 -9.50
C GLU A 190 18.73 -11.47 -9.32
N ASP A 191 18.22 -11.51 -8.08
CA ASP A 191 16.78 -11.37 -7.81
C ASP A 191 16.25 -10.01 -8.28
N ARG A 192 17.03 -8.94 -8.05
CA ARG A 192 16.69 -7.60 -8.51
C ARG A 192 16.66 -7.52 -10.03
N ALA A 193 17.61 -8.15 -10.73
CA ALA A 193 17.63 -8.19 -12.19
C ALA A 193 16.42 -8.96 -12.78
N SER A 194 15.92 -9.97 -12.08
CA SER A 194 14.75 -10.76 -12.49
C SER A 194 13.40 -10.11 -12.15
N ALA A 195 13.33 -9.30 -11.09
CA ALA A 195 12.09 -8.70 -10.60
C ALA A 195 11.25 -7.88 -11.62
N PRO A 196 11.83 -7.20 -12.64
CA PRO A 196 11.06 -6.53 -13.70
C PRO A 196 10.12 -7.45 -14.50
N ILE A 197 10.22 -8.77 -14.37
CA ILE A 197 9.25 -9.73 -14.93
C ILE A 197 7.80 -9.43 -14.50
N LEU A 198 7.60 -8.88 -13.29
CA LEU A 198 6.28 -8.49 -12.78
C LEU A 198 5.66 -7.41 -13.67
N ALA A 199 6.42 -6.35 -13.96
CA ALA A 199 5.97 -5.25 -14.80
C ALA A 199 5.68 -5.74 -16.22
N ARG A 200 6.59 -6.56 -16.79
CA ARG A 200 6.41 -7.14 -18.13
C ARG A 200 5.14 -7.98 -18.24
N ALA A 201 4.86 -8.84 -17.26
CA ALA A 201 3.64 -9.65 -17.26
C ALA A 201 2.36 -8.78 -17.20
N LEU A 202 2.40 -7.66 -16.46
CA LEU A 202 1.30 -6.69 -16.40
C LEU A 202 1.15 -5.88 -17.70
N ASP A 203 2.25 -5.51 -18.35
CA ASP A 203 2.27 -4.82 -19.64
C ASP A 203 1.64 -5.69 -20.73
N GLU A 204 2.07 -6.94 -20.85
CA GLU A 204 1.51 -7.91 -21.80
C GLU A 204 0.01 -8.13 -21.57
N ALA A 205 -0.40 -8.28 -20.31
CA ALA A 205 -1.80 -8.46 -19.94
C ALA A 205 -2.65 -7.23 -20.28
N ALA A 206 -2.12 -6.02 -20.12
CA ALA A 206 -2.82 -4.79 -20.50
C ALA A 206 -3.09 -4.72 -22.01
N VAL A 207 -2.18 -5.23 -22.85
CA VAL A 207 -2.38 -5.33 -24.31
C VAL A 207 -3.44 -6.38 -24.66
N MET A 208 -3.54 -7.47 -23.89
CA MET A 208 -4.51 -8.54 -24.15
C MET A 208 -5.94 -8.20 -23.70
N ALA A 209 -6.10 -7.39 -22.64
CA ALA A 209 -7.40 -7.06 -22.05
C ALA A 209 -8.47 -6.59 -23.08
N PRO A 210 -8.18 -5.70 -24.05
CA PRO A 210 -9.16 -5.25 -25.05
C PRO A 210 -9.48 -6.26 -26.17
N THR A 211 -8.98 -7.50 -26.12
CA THR A 211 -9.25 -8.51 -27.16
C THR A 211 -10.51 -9.35 -26.92
N GLY A 212 -11.27 -9.04 -25.85
CA GLY A 212 -12.38 -9.90 -25.40
C GLY A 212 -11.91 -11.16 -24.66
N VAL A 213 -10.67 -11.13 -24.15
CA VAL A 213 -10.08 -12.23 -23.37
C VAL A 213 -10.87 -12.49 -22.09
N THR A 214 -10.93 -13.76 -21.68
CA THR A 214 -11.52 -14.13 -20.39
C THR A 214 -10.54 -13.87 -19.25
N ALA A 215 -11.08 -13.59 -18.06
CA ALA A 215 -10.26 -13.46 -16.84
C ALA A 215 -9.38 -14.70 -16.61
N SER A 216 -9.89 -15.90 -16.91
CA SER A 216 -9.13 -17.16 -16.80
C SER A 216 -7.95 -17.22 -17.77
N ARG A 217 -8.13 -16.83 -19.04
CA ARG A 217 -7.06 -16.81 -20.05
C ARG A 217 -6.02 -15.75 -19.72
N LEU A 218 -6.45 -14.56 -19.29
CA LEU A 218 -5.56 -13.50 -18.88
C LEU A 218 -4.69 -13.92 -17.67
N ARG A 219 -5.30 -14.55 -16.67
CA ARG A 219 -4.59 -15.12 -15.52
C ARG A 219 -3.55 -16.17 -15.93
N SER A 220 -3.92 -17.08 -16.83
CA SER A 220 -3.00 -18.11 -17.32
C SER A 220 -1.82 -17.51 -18.09
N HIS A 221 -2.05 -16.49 -18.91
CA HIS A 221 -0.99 -15.77 -19.62
C HIS A 221 -0.01 -15.11 -18.65
N VAL A 222 -0.52 -14.30 -17.72
CA VAL A 222 0.29 -13.62 -16.69
C VAL A 222 1.12 -14.63 -15.90
N ARG A 223 0.50 -15.73 -15.47
CA ARG A 223 1.20 -16.80 -14.73
C ARG A 223 2.32 -17.42 -15.56
N ALA A 224 2.07 -17.75 -16.83
CA ALA A 224 3.08 -18.34 -17.70
C ALA A 224 4.26 -17.37 -17.95
N THR A 225 3.99 -16.08 -18.14
CA THR A 225 5.05 -15.06 -18.27
C THR A 225 5.91 -14.98 -17.01
N LEU A 226 5.31 -15.01 -15.82
CA LEU A 226 6.04 -15.00 -14.55
C LEU A 226 6.87 -16.28 -14.35
N GLU A 227 6.30 -17.44 -14.63
CA GLU A 227 6.95 -18.75 -14.45
C GLU A 227 8.09 -19.01 -15.45
N ALA A 228 8.20 -18.21 -16.52
CA ALA A 228 9.34 -18.22 -17.43
C ALA A 228 10.63 -17.64 -16.80
N GLU A 229 10.53 -16.94 -15.66
CA GLU A 229 11.66 -16.49 -14.85
C GLU A 229 11.85 -17.43 -13.65
N PRO A 230 12.86 -18.31 -13.63
CA PRO A 230 13.04 -19.31 -12.57
C PRO A 230 13.16 -18.74 -11.15
N ARG A 231 13.58 -17.47 -11.01
CA ARG A 231 13.66 -16.80 -9.69
C ARG A 231 12.32 -16.31 -9.16
N ALA A 232 11.31 -16.18 -10.02
CA ALA A 232 9.99 -15.68 -9.66
C ALA A 232 9.11 -16.80 -9.08
N GLN A 233 9.06 -16.91 -7.75
CA GLN A 233 8.19 -17.87 -7.08
C GLN A 233 6.78 -17.29 -6.91
N VAL A 234 5.92 -17.56 -7.89
CA VAL A 234 4.54 -17.04 -7.94
C VAL A 234 3.69 -17.57 -6.79
N GLN A 235 3.25 -16.68 -5.89
CA GLN A 235 2.38 -17.01 -4.77
C GLN A 235 0.90 -16.88 -5.17
N SER A 236 0.54 -15.81 -5.89
CA SER A 236 -0.80 -15.64 -6.46
C SER A 236 -0.79 -14.76 -7.71
N VAL A 237 -1.77 -15.02 -8.57
CA VAL A 237 -2.16 -14.16 -9.70
C VAL A 237 -3.67 -14.12 -9.67
N ASP A 238 -4.21 -12.95 -9.33
CA ASP A 238 -5.64 -12.74 -9.19
C ASP A 238 -6.12 -11.71 -10.22
N ILE A 239 -7.28 -11.98 -10.83
CA ILE A 239 -7.97 -11.04 -11.72
C ILE A 239 -9.31 -10.76 -11.04
N ARG A 240 -9.50 -9.52 -10.60
CA ARG A 240 -10.67 -9.09 -9.84
C ARG A 240 -11.32 -7.89 -10.49
N ASP A 241 -12.56 -7.64 -10.13
CA ASP A 241 -13.15 -6.34 -10.42
C ASP A 241 -12.31 -5.22 -9.79
N ALA A 242 -12.07 -4.15 -10.56
CA ALA A 242 -11.23 -3.06 -10.08
C ALA A 242 -11.87 -2.26 -8.94
N GLU A 243 -13.20 -2.20 -8.85
CA GLU A 243 -13.90 -1.43 -7.83
C GLU A 243 -14.19 -2.29 -6.57
N THR A 244 -14.75 -3.49 -6.77
CA THR A 244 -15.27 -4.32 -5.67
C THR A 244 -14.32 -5.41 -5.20
N LEU A 245 -13.26 -5.70 -5.96
CA LEU A 245 -12.38 -6.87 -5.79
C LEU A 245 -13.09 -8.24 -5.85
N GLU A 246 -14.32 -8.28 -6.36
CA GLU A 246 -15.05 -9.53 -6.59
C GLU A 246 -14.41 -10.37 -7.69
N THR A 247 -14.71 -11.67 -7.68
CA THR A 247 -14.29 -12.58 -8.76
C THR A 247 -14.99 -12.26 -10.07
N ILE A 248 -14.23 -12.25 -11.17
CA ILE A 248 -14.78 -12.13 -12.52
C ILE A 248 -14.86 -13.53 -13.15
N SER A 249 -16.03 -13.88 -13.70
CA SER A 249 -16.22 -15.07 -14.53
C SER A 249 -16.39 -14.65 -16.01
N GLY A 250 -15.75 -15.40 -16.92
CA GLY A 250 -15.89 -15.15 -18.35
C GLY A 250 -15.06 -13.97 -18.89
N PRO A 251 -15.48 -13.35 -20.01
CA PRO A 251 -14.86 -12.16 -20.60
C PRO A 251 -14.83 -10.96 -19.65
N LEU A 252 -13.84 -10.09 -19.81
CA LEU A 252 -13.84 -8.80 -19.12
C LEU A 252 -14.92 -7.89 -19.72
N THR A 253 -15.86 -7.45 -18.90
CA THR A 253 -16.96 -6.52 -19.29
C THR A 253 -16.89 -5.17 -18.59
N ARG A 254 -16.00 -5.04 -17.60
CA ARG A 254 -15.71 -3.84 -16.82
C ARG A 254 -14.21 -3.81 -16.47
N PRO A 255 -13.66 -2.66 -16.03
CA PRO A 255 -12.26 -2.59 -15.60
C PRO A 255 -11.93 -3.67 -14.55
N ALA A 256 -10.83 -4.35 -14.76
CA ALA A 256 -10.35 -5.41 -13.88
C ALA A 256 -8.98 -5.05 -13.32
N VAL A 257 -8.70 -5.41 -12.07
CA VAL A 257 -7.36 -5.31 -11.50
C VAL A 257 -6.68 -6.67 -11.51
N ILE A 258 -5.47 -6.70 -12.06
CA ILE A 258 -4.54 -7.82 -11.98
C ILE A 258 -3.67 -7.60 -10.75
N LEU A 259 -3.67 -8.56 -9.83
CA LEU A 259 -2.93 -8.49 -8.56
C LEU A 259 -1.91 -9.62 -8.52
N LEU A 260 -0.64 -9.26 -8.33
CA LEU A 260 0.49 -10.20 -8.27
C LEU A 260 1.05 -10.27 -6.85
N ALA A 261 1.36 -11.49 -6.41
CA ALA A 261 2.22 -11.75 -5.27
C ALA A 261 3.30 -12.75 -5.66
N VAL A 262 4.57 -12.35 -5.58
CA VAL A 262 5.71 -13.14 -6.07
C VAL A 262 6.85 -13.03 -5.07
N LYS A 263 7.50 -14.15 -4.75
CA LYS A 263 8.74 -14.16 -3.95
C LYS A 263 9.96 -14.25 -4.85
N PHE A 264 10.99 -13.46 -4.53
CA PHE A 264 12.34 -13.59 -5.07
C PHE A 264 13.29 -13.83 -3.90
N GLY A 265 13.83 -15.06 -3.81
CA GLY A 265 14.48 -15.53 -2.60
C GLY A 265 13.54 -15.44 -1.39
N GLN A 266 13.89 -14.62 -0.40
CA GLN A 266 13.07 -14.36 0.79
C GLN A 266 12.17 -13.12 0.66
N VAL A 267 12.34 -12.32 -0.39
CA VAL A 267 11.64 -11.04 -0.54
C VAL A 267 10.28 -11.25 -1.19
N PHE A 268 9.21 -10.94 -0.45
CA PHE A 268 7.84 -10.94 -0.95
C PHE A 268 7.52 -9.59 -1.62
N LEU A 269 7.34 -9.62 -2.95
CA LEU A 269 6.95 -8.47 -3.76
C LEU A 269 5.49 -8.58 -4.19
N ILE A 270 4.87 -7.41 -4.33
CA ILE A 270 3.54 -7.26 -4.91
C ILE A 270 3.62 -6.23 -6.03
N ASP A 271 2.78 -6.41 -7.05
CA ASP A 271 2.53 -5.43 -8.09
C ASP A 271 1.10 -5.62 -8.59
N ASN A 272 0.55 -4.59 -9.23
CA ASN A 272 -0.79 -4.67 -9.78
C ASN A 272 -0.98 -3.70 -10.94
N ARG A 273 -2.04 -3.94 -11.72
CA ARG A 273 -2.49 -3.04 -12.77
C ARG A 273 -3.98 -3.16 -13.02
N VAL A 274 -4.65 -2.03 -13.13
CA VAL A 274 -6.00 -1.96 -13.69
C VAL A 274 -5.92 -2.03 -15.22
N VAL A 275 -6.69 -2.93 -15.81
CA VAL A 275 -6.83 -3.13 -17.25
C VAL A 275 -8.29 -2.97 -17.65
N THR A 276 -8.53 -2.40 -18.82
CA THR A 276 -9.88 -2.10 -19.30
C THR A 276 -10.21 -3.01 -20.49
N PRO A 277 -11.43 -3.59 -20.56
CA PRO A 277 -11.88 -4.28 -21.76
C PRO A 277 -12.07 -3.30 -22.92
N LYS A 278 -12.34 -3.82 -24.12
CA LYS A 278 -12.74 -2.99 -25.26
C LYS A 278 -14.13 -2.43 -24.99
N GLU A 279 -14.32 -1.14 -25.29
CA GLU A 279 -15.64 -0.49 -25.34
C GLU A 279 -16.61 -1.22 -26.27
#